data_AF-A0A9D5B735-F1
#
_entry.id   AF-A0A9D5B735-F1
#
_cell.length_a   1.000
_cell.length_b   1.000
_cell.length_c   1.000
_cell.angle_alpha   90.00
_cell.angle_beta   90.00
_cell.angle_gamma   90.00
#
_symmetry.space_group_name_H-M   'P 1'
#
loop_
_entity.id
_entity.type
_entity.pdbx_description
1 polymer ?
#
loop_
_entity_poly.entity_id
_entity_poly.type
_entity_poly.pdbx_seq_one_letter_code
_entity_poly.pdbx_strand_id
1 'polypeptide(L)'
;MIILDNFEESCSYTFRTKYFDPILAWVHEIFVGIILEEQFVSGNEKCSGMEVYINSKEEDMDTFCFYNSVSEEPLHPLDISDTYQEFEIYPRRSKVTLRSGFSAKSVAQDGYSPRFLSRRWKVSASTSSDSSLGEALGVHDSLRSSKPEFKFSITNRFSESDVVGKWYCPFTFIKEGTHRTLKEEMRKSMFYEMTLEQKWEQVFSCDNNDDKMGNTVSVDAVLQKEVVVIAGWEAMMDNNKMDVAESFAWFNSMNNVGEKNSIGLSMEIVERMKWEKERVGWLGGKEKEFRVNKVDEFEGSNNGWKKFGCYVLVETFVLKRLDGSIVLTYVFKHYHQLRSKWE
;
A
#
# COMPACT_ATOMS: atom_id res chain seq x y z
N MET A 1 -15.48 -15.24 9.91
CA MET A 1 -15.71 -15.25 11.38
C MET A 1 -14.57 -14.47 12.01
N ILE A 2 -14.71 -13.15 12.14
CA ILE A 2 -13.71 -12.34 12.84
C ILE A 2 -14.13 -12.34 14.30
N ILE A 3 -13.52 -13.23 15.08
CA ILE A 3 -13.68 -13.28 16.53
C ILE A 3 -12.92 -12.08 17.08
N LEU A 4 -13.67 -11.03 17.44
CA LEU A 4 -13.17 -9.92 18.26
C LEU A 4 -13.26 -10.31 19.73
N ASP A 5 -12.55 -11.35 20.15
CA ASP A 5 -12.43 -11.68 21.57
C ASP A 5 -11.14 -11.10 22.14
N ASN A 6 -11.31 -10.35 23.23
CA ASN A 6 -10.29 -9.88 24.17
C ASN A 6 -9.37 -8.72 23.74
N PHE A 7 -9.97 -7.54 23.53
CA PHE A 7 -9.30 -6.28 23.87
C PHE A 7 -9.57 -5.93 25.34
N GLU A 8 -8.92 -6.66 26.26
CA GLU A 8 -8.75 -6.22 27.64
C GLU A 8 -7.32 -5.69 27.85
N GLU A 9 -7.24 -4.70 28.73
CA GLU A 9 -6.05 -3.99 29.24
C GLU A 9 -5.53 -2.78 28.44
N SER A 10 -5.92 -1.62 28.97
CA SER A 10 -5.24 -0.31 28.95
C SER A 10 -4.13 -0.08 27.92
N CYS A 11 -4.48 0.57 26.81
CA CYS A 11 -3.52 1.41 26.09
C CYS A 11 -4.17 2.73 25.69
N SER A 12 -3.66 3.84 26.22
CA SER A 12 -3.80 5.16 25.63
C SER A 12 -2.70 5.31 24.58
N TYR A 13 -3.04 5.51 23.31
CA TYR A 13 -2.04 5.66 22.26
C TYR A 13 -1.95 7.11 21.80
N THR A 14 -0.86 7.78 22.18
CA THR A 14 -0.49 9.08 21.61
C THR A 14 0.35 8.82 20.36
N PHE A 15 -0.24 8.98 19.18
CA PHE A 15 0.49 8.84 17.93
C PHE A 15 1.12 10.19 17.57
N ARG A 16 2.38 10.37 17.98
CA ARG A 16 3.26 11.36 17.37
C ARG A 16 3.93 10.72 16.16
N THR A 17 3.81 11.40 15.03
CA THR A 17 4.61 11.22 13.81
C THR A 17 6.10 11.22 14.17
N LYS A 18 6.65 10.06 14.52
CA LYS A 18 8.09 9.72 14.51
C LYS A 18 8.45 8.29 14.89
N TYR A 19 7.55 7.48 15.44
CA TYR A 19 7.83 6.06 15.69
C TYR A 19 6.64 5.15 15.32
N PHE A 20 6.93 4.20 14.44
CA PHE A 20 6.08 3.29 13.69
C PHE A 20 5.82 1.98 14.45
N ASP A 21 4.61 1.40 14.32
CA ASP A 21 4.30 0.02 14.76
C ASP A 21 3.45 -0.71 13.69
N PRO A 22 3.88 -1.87 13.14
CA PRO A 22 3.29 -2.48 11.94
C PRO A 22 1.85 -3.02 12.09
N ILE A 23 1.40 -3.29 13.31
CA ILE A 23 0.08 -3.87 13.59
C ILE A 23 -1.01 -2.78 13.63
N LEU A 24 -0.63 -1.52 13.86
CA LEU A 24 -1.56 -0.41 14.10
C LEU A 24 -1.96 0.37 12.82
N ALA A 25 -1.13 0.33 11.76
CA ALA A 25 -1.48 0.94 10.47
C ALA A 25 -2.71 0.26 9.82
N TRP A 26 -2.88 -1.03 10.07
CA TRP A 26 -3.99 -1.85 9.58
C TRP A 26 -5.33 -1.52 10.21
N VAL A 27 -5.33 -1.28 11.52
CA VAL A 27 -6.53 -0.84 12.24
C VAL A 27 -6.90 0.58 11.81
N HIS A 28 -5.91 1.43 11.51
CA HIS A 28 -6.12 2.79 11.01
C HIS A 28 -6.76 2.82 9.61
N GLU A 29 -6.23 2.05 8.63
CA GLU A 29 -6.79 2.02 7.26
C GLU A 29 -8.22 1.42 7.22
N ILE A 30 -8.49 0.40 8.04
CA ILE A 30 -9.82 -0.23 8.13
C ILE A 30 -10.81 0.66 8.89
N PHE A 31 -10.41 1.31 9.99
CA PHE A 31 -11.32 2.21 10.72
C PHE A 31 -11.61 3.50 9.98
N VAL A 32 -10.63 4.04 9.25
CA VAL A 32 -10.87 5.14 8.31
C VAL A 32 -11.91 4.67 7.29
N GLY A 33 -11.76 3.49 6.67
CA GLY A 33 -12.76 2.91 5.78
C GLY A 33 -14.17 2.74 6.38
N ILE A 34 -14.29 2.35 7.65
CA ILE A 34 -15.58 2.16 8.34
C ILE A 34 -16.24 3.50 8.70
N ILE A 35 -15.46 4.50 9.13
CA ILE A 35 -15.98 5.86 9.35
C ILE A 35 -16.44 6.47 8.02
N LEU A 36 -15.72 6.18 6.92
CA LEU A 36 -16.12 6.57 5.58
C LEU A 36 -17.42 5.87 5.09
N GLU A 37 -17.96 4.85 5.76
CA GLU A 37 -19.27 4.30 5.36
C GLU A 37 -20.44 5.09 5.99
N GLU A 38 -20.27 5.60 7.21
CA GLU A 38 -21.27 6.43 7.90
C GLU A 38 -21.20 7.92 7.56
N GLN A 39 -20.05 8.45 7.11
CA GLN A 39 -19.90 9.88 6.77
C GLN A 39 -20.55 10.28 5.43
N PHE A 40 -20.99 9.33 4.60
CA PHE A 40 -21.35 9.57 3.18
C PHE A 40 -22.86 9.58 2.88
N VAL A 41 -23.72 9.70 3.89
CA VAL A 41 -25.16 9.52 3.73
C VAL A 41 -25.88 10.70 3.04
N SER A 42 -25.21 11.78 2.64
CA SER A 42 -25.92 12.94 2.06
C SER A 42 -25.18 13.67 0.93
N GLY A 43 -24.93 12.97 -0.18
CA GLY A 43 -24.53 13.63 -1.43
C GLY A 43 -25.74 14.18 -2.20
N ASN A 44 -26.02 15.48 -2.06
CA ASN A 44 -26.96 16.20 -2.91
C ASN A 44 -26.32 16.41 -4.31
N GLU A 45 -27.12 16.39 -5.38
CA GLU A 45 -26.73 16.23 -6.81
C GLU A 45 -25.78 17.30 -7.44
N LYS A 46 -25.08 18.12 -6.65
CA LYS A 46 -24.28 19.27 -7.15
C LYS A 46 -22.80 19.30 -6.75
N CYS A 47 -22.33 18.48 -5.82
CA CYS A 47 -20.92 18.52 -5.40
C CYS A 47 -20.10 17.42 -6.10
N SER A 48 -19.11 17.82 -6.89
CA SER A 48 -18.19 16.92 -7.62
C SER A 48 -17.00 16.45 -6.77
N GLY A 49 -17.01 16.69 -5.46
CA GLY A 49 -15.95 16.36 -4.50
C GLY A 49 -16.45 15.45 -3.38
N MET A 50 -15.55 14.67 -2.77
CA MET A 50 -15.83 13.91 -1.56
C MET A 50 -15.82 14.86 -0.38
N GLU A 51 -16.86 14.85 0.45
CA GLU A 51 -16.98 15.75 1.60
C GLU A 51 -16.87 14.96 2.92
N VAL A 52 -16.11 15.49 3.87
CA VAL A 52 -15.84 14.87 5.18
C VAL A 52 -16.07 15.86 6.32
N TYR A 53 -16.24 15.35 7.53
CA TYR A 53 -16.29 16.20 8.72
C TYR A 53 -14.87 16.64 9.11
N ILE A 54 -14.74 17.90 9.53
CA ILE A 54 -13.50 18.47 10.06
C ILE A 54 -13.61 18.70 11.57
N ASN A 55 -12.46 18.87 12.22
CA ASN A 55 -12.36 19.40 13.56
C ASN A 55 -12.44 20.93 13.51
N SER A 56 -13.28 21.51 14.36
CA SER A 56 -13.44 22.97 14.43
C SER A 56 -12.34 23.61 15.27
N LYS A 57 -12.09 24.90 15.09
CA LYS A 57 -11.12 25.64 15.92
C LYS A 57 -11.82 26.25 17.13
N GLU A 58 -11.01 26.75 18.08
CA GLU A 58 -11.54 27.45 19.26
C GLU A 58 -12.41 28.67 18.89
N GLU A 59 -12.06 29.35 17.80
CA GLU A 59 -12.79 30.50 17.27
C GLU A 59 -14.19 30.15 16.77
N ASP A 60 -14.40 28.89 16.37
CA ASP A 60 -15.67 28.37 15.84
C ASP A 60 -16.56 27.76 16.95
N MET A 61 -16.09 27.78 18.20
CA MET A 61 -16.86 27.29 19.35
C MET A 61 -17.88 28.32 19.83
N ASP A 62 -19.16 27.99 19.71
CA ASP A 62 -20.22 28.76 20.36
C ASP A 62 -20.18 28.57 21.88
N THR A 63 -20.09 29.68 22.61
CA THR A 63 -20.19 29.69 24.07
C THR A 63 -21.66 29.62 24.47
N PHE A 64 -22.19 28.42 24.68
CA PHE A 64 -23.53 28.22 25.24
C PHE A 64 -23.47 27.88 26.74
N CYS A 65 -24.42 28.41 27.51
CA CYS A 65 -24.45 28.34 28.97
C CYS A 65 -24.16 26.94 29.53
N PHE A 66 -23.02 26.81 30.23
CA PHE A 66 -22.46 25.65 30.94
C PHE A 66 -21.69 24.59 30.12
N TYR A 67 -21.57 24.72 28.80
CA TYR A 67 -20.74 23.80 27.97
C TYR A 67 -20.29 24.47 26.67
N ASN A 68 -19.02 24.29 26.28
CA ASN A 68 -18.58 24.60 24.92
C ASN A 68 -19.23 23.59 23.97
N SER A 69 -20.05 24.05 23.03
CA SER A 69 -20.62 23.21 21.97
C SER A 69 -20.05 23.64 20.64
N VAL A 70 -19.34 22.73 20.00
CA VAL A 70 -18.90 22.86 18.61
C VAL A 70 -20.16 22.90 17.72
N SER A 71 -20.30 23.97 16.93
CA SER A 71 -21.36 24.03 15.91
C SER A 71 -21.07 22.95 14.86
N GLU A 72 -22.10 22.30 14.30
CA GLU A 72 -21.85 21.33 13.23
C GLU A 72 -21.40 22.10 11.98
N GLU A 73 -20.08 22.14 11.76
CA GLU A 73 -19.51 22.73 10.56
C GLU A 73 -20.00 21.99 9.30
N PRO A 74 -20.19 22.72 8.18
CA PRO A 74 -20.49 22.10 6.89
C PRO A 74 -19.44 21.03 6.54
N LEU A 75 -19.81 20.04 5.73
CA LEU A 75 -18.84 19.08 5.22
C LEU A 75 -17.83 19.78 4.31
N HIS A 76 -16.56 19.38 4.40
CA HIS A 76 -15.45 19.98 3.65
C HIS A 76 -14.88 18.99 2.64
N PRO A 77 -14.34 19.46 1.49
CA PRO A 77 -13.63 18.60 0.57
C PRO A 77 -12.51 17.82 1.26
N LEU A 78 -12.40 16.52 0.96
CA LEU A 78 -11.32 15.68 1.49
C LEU A 78 -9.95 16.27 1.09
N ASP A 79 -9.14 16.55 2.10
CA ASP A 79 -7.73 16.90 1.99
C ASP A 79 -6.95 16.01 2.96
N ILE A 80 -6.23 15.04 2.40
CA ILE A 80 -5.42 14.07 3.18
C ILE A 80 -4.32 14.77 3.97
N SER A 81 -3.89 15.97 3.54
CA SER A 81 -2.84 16.74 4.20
C SER A 81 -3.36 17.64 5.33
N ASP A 82 -4.68 17.77 5.46
CA ASP A 82 -5.30 18.62 6.47
C ASP A 82 -5.40 17.89 7.81
N THR A 83 -4.57 18.31 8.76
CA THR A 83 -4.57 17.79 10.14
C THR A 83 -5.89 17.99 10.89
N TYR A 84 -6.75 18.92 10.45
CA TYR A 84 -8.11 19.08 11.01
C TYR A 84 -9.09 18.03 10.47
N GLN A 85 -8.74 17.25 9.44
CA GLN A 85 -9.52 16.08 9.00
C GLN A 85 -9.12 14.79 9.74
N GLU A 86 -8.09 14.85 10.59
CA GLU A 86 -7.58 13.70 11.34
C GLU A 86 -8.22 13.54 12.72
N PHE A 87 -8.51 12.29 13.09
CA PHE A 87 -9.14 11.93 14.36
C PHE A 87 -8.39 10.79 15.06
N GLU A 88 -8.05 10.99 16.34
CA GLU A 88 -7.56 9.91 17.20
C GLU A 88 -8.75 9.21 17.87
N ILE A 89 -9.01 7.96 17.49
CA ILE A 89 -10.04 7.11 18.10
C ILE A 89 -9.45 6.43 19.34
N TYR A 90 -10.15 6.51 20.46
CA TYR A 90 -9.73 5.89 21.71
C TYR A 90 -10.89 5.16 22.41
N PRO A 91 -10.60 4.07 23.14
CA PRO A 91 -11.61 3.37 23.93
C PRO A 91 -12.09 4.27 25.07
N ARG A 92 -13.40 4.37 25.24
CA ARG A 92 -14.05 5.15 26.28
C ARG A 92 -14.98 4.30 27.12
N ARG A 93 -14.64 4.14 28.40
CA ARG A 93 -15.48 3.43 29.38
C ARG A 93 -16.25 4.40 30.24
N SER A 94 -17.56 4.18 30.36
CA SER A 94 -18.39 4.90 31.32
C SER A 94 -18.06 4.43 32.73
N LYS A 95 -17.63 5.34 33.61
CA LYS A 95 -17.38 5.05 35.04
C LYS A 95 -18.66 4.67 35.81
N VAL A 96 -19.83 5.12 35.33
CA VAL A 96 -21.13 4.92 35.98
C VAL A 96 -21.82 3.66 35.47
N THR A 97 -21.85 3.46 34.15
CA THR A 97 -22.61 2.35 33.55
C THR A 97 -21.74 1.14 33.23
N LEU A 98 -20.43 1.22 33.45
CA LEU A 98 -19.39 0.26 33.05
C LEU A 98 -19.36 -0.09 31.54
N ARG A 99 -20.23 0.52 30.74
CA ARG A 99 -20.33 0.27 29.30
C ARG A 99 -19.07 0.78 28.59
N SER A 100 -18.49 -0.08 27.77
CA SER A 100 -17.42 0.25 26.81
C SER A 100 -18.00 0.87 25.53
N GLY A 101 -17.12 1.50 24.78
CA GLY A 101 -17.38 2.13 23.50
C GLY A 101 -16.13 2.88 23.04
N PHE A 102 -16.26 3.66 21.99
CA PHE A 102 -15.20 4.48 21.43
C PHE A 102 -15.60 5.94 21.44
N SER A 103 -14.62 6.82 21.43
CA SER A 103 -14.75 8.24 21.13
C SER A 103 -13.57 8.66 20.27
N ALA A 104 -13.71 9.77 19.58
CA ALA A 104 -12.62 10.39 18.86
C ALA A 104 -12.32 11.79 19.44
N LYS A 105 -11.10 12.27 19.19
CA LYS A 105 -10.67 13.65 19.45
C LYS A 105 -9.83 14.11 18.25
N SER A 106 -9.66 15.42 18.10
CA SER A 106 -8.78 15.95 17.05
C SER A 106 -7.33 15.54 17.29
N VAL A 107 -6.60 15.33 16.19
CA VAL A 107 -5.14 15.26 16.20
C VAL A 107 -4.53 16.67 16.25
N ALA A 108 -5.19 17.67 15.65
CA ALA A 108 -4.78 19.06 15.73
C ALA A 108 -4.83 19.57 17.18
N GLN A 109 -3.81 20.33 17.59
CA GLN A 109 -3.64 20.74 19.00
C GLN A 109 -4.77 21.67 19.50
N ASP A 110 -5.30 22.48 18.59
CA ASP A 110 -6.39 23.43 18.79
C ASP A 110 -7.71 22.95 18.16
N GLY A 111 -7.74 21.71 17.68
CA GLY A 111 -8.90 21.13 17.01
C GLY A 111 -9.90 20.51 17.99
N TYR A 112 -11.18 20.73 17.71
CA TYR A 112 -12.29 20.16 18.46
C TYR A 112 -13.11 19.24 17.56
N SER A 113 -13.12 17.96 17.89
CA SER A 113 -13.85 16.96 17.09
C SER A 113 -15.36 17.15 17.13
N PRO A 114 -16.07 16.85 16.02
CA PRO A 114 -17.52 16.89 15.96
C PRO A 114 -18.17 16.16 17.12
N ARG A 115 -19.32 16.68 17.56
CA ARG A 115 -19.99 16.22 18.77
C ARG A 115 -20.35 14.74 18.75
N PHE A 116 -20.69 14.19 17.59
CA PHE A 116 -21.05 12.77 17.47
C PHE A 116 -19.82 11.86 17.62
N LEU A 117 -18.67 12.25 17.09
CA LEU A 117 -17.40 11.52 17.24
C LEU A 117 -16.82 11.64 18.65
N SER A 118 -16.94 12.81 19.29
CA SER A 118 -16.44 13.04 20.66
C SER A 118 -17.30 12.37 21.73
N ARG A 119 -18.53 11.97 21.41
CA ARG A 119 -19.40 11.18 22.29
C ARG A 119 -19.03 9.71 22.25
N ARG A 120 -19.55 8.93 23.22
CA ARG A 120 -19.32 7.49 23.25
C ARG A 120 -20.23 6.80 22.23
N TRP A 121 -19.63 6.18 21.23
CA TRP A 121 -20.29 5.35 20.22
C TRP A 121 -19.82 3.89 20.31
N LYS A 122 -20.46 3.00 19.56
CA LYS A 122 -20.12 1.57 19.47
C LYS A 122 -19.99 1.21 18.00
N VAL A 123 -19.00 0.38 17.68
CA VAL A 123 -18.90 -0.24 16.37
C VAL A 123 -19.78 -1.48 16.36
N SER A 124 -20.60 -1.61 15.33
CA SER A 124 -21.30 -2.85 15.02
C SER A 124 -20.97 -3.23 13.58
N ALA A 125 -20.44 -4.44 13.38
CA ALA A 125 -20.31 -4.99 12.05
C ALA A 125 -21.66 -5.62 11.65
N SER A 126 -22.26 -5.16 10.56
CA SER A 126 -23.33 -5.87 9.87
C SER A 126 -22.71 -6.70 8.76
N THR A 127 -23.01 -8.00 8.72
CA THR A 127 -22.68 -8.83 7.56
C THR A 127 -23.67 -8.46 6.44
N SER A 128 -23.36 -7.45 5.63
CA SER A 128 -24.06 -7.29 4.35
C SER A 128 -23.63 -8.45 3.44
N SER A 129 -24.58 -9.02 2.69
CA SER A 129 -24.35 -10.19 1.83
C SER A 129 -23.51 -9.89 0.58
N ASP A 130 -23.20 -8.61 0.33
CA ASP A 130 -22.86 -8.13 -1.02
C ASP A 130 -21.40 -7.69 -1.17
N SER A 131 -20.61 -7.64 -0.09
CA SER A 131 -19.18 -7.28 -0.14
C SER A 131 -18.31 -8.35 0.54
N SER A 132 -18.08 -9.46 -0.17
CA SER A 132 -17.11 -10.47 0.28
C SER A 132 -15.68 -9.98 0.07
N LEU A 133 -15.22 -9.01 0.87
CA LEU A 133 -13.79 -8.74 0.99
C LEU A 133 -13.11 -10.03 1.50
N GLY A 134 -12.04 -10.43 0.82
CA GLY A 134 -11.26 -11.58 1.23
C GLY A 134 -10.47 -11.29 2.51
N GLU A 135 -10.00 -12.35 3.16
CA GLU A 135 -9.08 -12.19 4.28
C GLU A 135 -7.80 -11.47 3.84
N ALA A 136 -7.37 -10.53 4.65
CA ALA A 136 -6.20 -9.71 4.42
C ALA A 136 -5.63 -9.40 5.82
N LEU A 137 -4.43 -9.93 6.11
CA LEU A 137 -3.81 -9.88 7.45
C LEU A 137 -2.51 -9.04 7.48
N GLY A 138 -2.17 -8.41 6.36
CA GLY A 138 -0.95 -7.64 6.23
C GLY A 138 0.18 -8.44 5.63
N VAL A 139 1.40 -8.04 5.97
CA VAL A 139 2.62 -8.71 5.52
C VAL A 139 2.87 -9.92 6.41
N HIS A 140 3.06 -11.08 5.80
CA HIS A 140 3.35 -12.33 6.48
C HIS A 140 4.88 -12.48 6.60
N ASP A 141 5.47 -11.86 7.61
CA ASP A 141 6.94 -11.70 7.74
C ASP A 141 7.71 -13.04 7.66
N SER A 142 7.18 -14.12 8.24
CA SER A 142 7.82 -15.45 8.19
C SER A 142 7.87 -16.04 6.77
N LEU A 143 6.78 -15.89 6.00
CA LEU A 143 6.69 -16.37 4.62
C LEU A 143 7.55 -15.50 3.69
N ARG A 144 7.53 -14.19 3.89
CA ARG A 144 8.41 -13.26 3.17
C ARG A 144 9.89 -13.56 3.41
N SER A 145 10.25 -13.96 4.63
CA SER A 145 11.63 -14.30 4.99
C SER A 145 12.08 -15.64 4.41
N SER A 146 11.18 -16.61 4.23
CA SER A 146 11.53 -17.90 3.63
C SER A 146 11.89 -17.81 2.15
N LYS A 147 11.42 -16.77 1.46
CA LYS A 147 11.59 -16.51 0.02
C LYS A 147 10.94 -17.60 -0.85
N PRO A 148 10.73 -17.32 -2.15
CA PRO A 148 10.16 -18.31 -3.06
C PRO A 148 11.07 -19.51 -3.27
N GLU A 149 10.46 -20.67 -3.51
CA GLU A 149 11.19 -21.89 -3.78
C GLU A 149 12.05 -21.76 -5.06
N PHE A 150 13.31 -22.17 -4.96
CA PHE A 150 14.25 -22.09 -6.08
C PHE A 150 14.35 -23.40 -6.86
N LYS A 151 13.27 -24.21 -6.91
CA LYS A 151 13.20 -25.50 -7.60
C LYS A 151 12.30 -25.42 -8.84
N PHE A 152 12.86 -24.88 -9.92
CA PHE A 152 12.19 -24.71 -11.21
C PHE A 152 13.20 -24.87 -12.35
N SER A 153 12.73 -25.15 -13.57
CA SER A 153 13.60 -25.34 -14.75
C SER A 153 14.42 -24.09 -15.08
N ILE A 154 15.69 -24.26 -15.45
CA ILE A 154 16.57 -23.14 -15.87
C ILE A 154 16.07 -22.45 -17.14
N THR A 155 15.24 -23.14 -17.94
CA THR A 155 14.58 -22.58 -19.13
C THR A 155 13.55 -21.51 -18.77
N ASN A 156 13.05 -21.50 -17.53
CA ASN A 156 12.07 -20.53 -17.09
C ASN A 156 12.78 -19.23 -16.71
N ARG A 157 12.28 -18.12 -17.26
CA ARG A 157 12.75 -16.77 -16.94
C ARG A 157 12.36 -16.31 -15.54
N PHE A 158 11.37 -16.94 -14.92
CA PHE A 158 10.91 -16.61 -13.58
C PHE A 158 10.39 -17.83 -12.84
N SER A 159 10.42 -17.79 -11.51
CA SER A 159 9.73 -18.76 -10.65
C SER A 159 8.22 -18.45 -10.59
N GLU A 160 7.46 -19.36 -9.99
CA GLU A 160 6.14 -19.00 -9.48
C GLU A 160 6.24 -17.85 -8.46
N SER A 161 5.18 -17.05 -8.39
CA SER A 161 5.08 -15.91 -7.48
C SER A 161 4.37 -16.32 -6.20
N ASP A 162 4.95 -16.00 -5.05
CA ASP A 162 4.33 -16.20 -3.75
C ASP A 162 3.73 -14.89 -3.22
N VAL A 163 2.46 -14.90 -2.83
CA VAL A 163 1.81 -13.76 -2.17
C VAL A 163 2.22 -13.79 -0.69
N VAL A 164 3.04 -12.83 -0.29
CA VAL A 164 3.59 -12.72 1.08
C VAL A 164 2.97 -11.59 1.88
N GLY A 165 2.03 -10.85 1.29
CA GLY A 165 1.22 -9.89 2.02
C GLY A 165 -0.01 -9.46 1.23
N LYS A 166 -1.05 -9.08 1.95
CA LYS A 166 -2.32 -8.63 1.37
C LYS A 166 -3.03 -7.65 2.29
N TRP A 167 -3.37 -6.46 1.80
CA TRP A 167 -4.15 -5.40 2.46
C TRP A 167 -5.13 -4.72 1.51
N TYR A 168 -6.00 -3.89 2.05
CA TYR A 168 -6.95 -3.08 1.27
C TYR A 168 -6.59 -1.60 1.36
N CYS A 169 -6.51 -0.94 0.23
CA CYS A 169 -6.31 0.50 0.13
C CYS A 169 -7.65 1.18 -0.18
N PRO A 170 -8.13 2.13 0.65
CA PRO A 170 -9.32 2.90 0.33
C PRO A 170 -9.15 3.67 -0.98
N PHE A 171 -10.23 3.82 -1.75
CA PHE A 171 -10.19 4.53 -3.03
C PHE A 171 -9.73 5.99 -2.91
N THR A 172 -9.91 6.62 -1.74
CA THR A 172 -9.50 8.00 -1.46
C THR A 172 -8.01 8.23 -1.66
N PHE A 173 -7.18 7.19 -1.52
CA PHE A 173 -5.73 7.26 -1.67
C PHE A 173 -5.24 6.91 -3.09
N ILE A 174 -6.16 6.65 -4.03
CA ILE A 174 -5.85 6.19 -5.39
C ILE A 174 -6.72 6.96 -6.41
N LYS A 175 -6.08 7.63 -7.37
CA LYS A 175 -6.76 8.34 -8.46
C LYS A 175 -6.49 7.66 -9.80
N GLU A 176 -7.52 7.20 -10.49
CA GLU A 176 -7.40 6.74 -11.87
C GLU A 176 -7.64 7.92 -12.84
N GLY A 177 -6.70 8.24 -13.71
CA GLY A 177 -6.74 9.45 -14.54
C GLY A 177 -7.80 9.50 -15.65
N THR A 178 -8.64 8.47 -15.77
CA THR A 178 -9.86 8.57 -16.57
C THR A 178 -10.90 9.34 -15.76
N HIS A 179 -11.44 10.42 -16.32
CA HIS A 179 -12.43 11.28 -15.67
C HIS A 179 -13.69 10.47 -15.28
N ARG A 180 -13.68 9.87 -14.09
CA ARG A 180 -14.79 9.12 -13.51
C ARG A 180 -15.46 10.01 -12.47
N THR A 181 -16.78 9.95 -12.41
CA THR A 181 -17.49 10.59 -11.30
C THR A 181 -17.20 9.83 -10.01
N LEU A 182 -17.14 10.51 -8.87
CA LEU A 182 -16.97 9.88 -7.54
C LEU A 182 -17.99 8.76 -7.31
N LYS A 183 -19.22 8.95 -7.80
CA LYS A 183 -20.28 7.93 -7.75
C LYS A 183 -19.93 6.67 -8.55
N GLU A 184 -19.23 6.80 -9.67
CA GLU A 184 -18.75 5.65 -10.46
C GLU A 184 -17.56 4.96 -9.81
N GLU A 185 -16.67 5.70 -9.14
CA GLU A 185 -15.56 5.12 -8.38
C GLU A 185 -16.07 4.36 -7.15
N MET A 186 -16.93 4.98 -6.34
CA MET A 186 -17.55 4.34 -5.18
C MET A 186 -18.41 3.12 -5.56
N ARG A 187 -19.13 3.19 -6.69
CA ARG A 187 -19.96 2.06 -7.16
C ARG A 187 -19.13 0.89 -7.71
N LYS A 188 -17.87 1.11 -8.10
CA LYS A 188 -17.02 0.07 -8.70
C LYS A 188 -15.99 -0.49 -7.73
N SER A 189 -15.34 0.36 -6.93
CA SER A 189 -14.25 -0.02 -6.03
C SER A 189 -14.17 0.93 -4.82
N MET A 190 -14.86 0.61 -3.72
CA MET A 190 -14.63 1.31 -2.44
C MET A 190 -13.21 1.04 -1.90
N PHE A 191 -12.69 -0.15 -2.19
CA PHE A 191 -11.35 -0.57 -1.82
C PHE A 191 -10.64 -1.12 -3.05
N TYR A 192 -9.32 -0.99 -3.03
CA TYR A 192 -8.43 -1.72 -3.91
C TYR A 192 -7.70 -2.78 -3.08
N GLU A 193 -7.46 -3.94 -3.67
CA GLU A 193 -6.61 -4.95 -3.06
C GLU A 193 -5.15 -4.64 -3.40
N MET A 194 -4.32 -4.52 -2.37
CA MET A 194 -2.88 -4.48 -2.51
C MET A 194 -2.30 -5.82 -2.09
N THR A 195 -1.48 -6.41 -2.95
CA THR A 195 -0.72 -7.62 -2.64
C THR A 195 0.76 -7.34 -2.73
N LEU A 196 1.53 -7.99 -1.87
CA LEU A 196 2.97 -8.06 -1.97
C LEU A 196 3.37 -9.46 -2.42
N GLU A 197 3.96 -9.55 -3.60
CA GLU A 197 4.37 -10.81 -4.23
C GLU A 197 5.91 -10.92 -4.27
N GLN A 198 6.44 -12.13 -4.14
CA GLN A 198 7.87 -12.42 -4.33
C GLN A 198 8.07 -13.45 -5.43
N LYS A 199 9.12 -13.30 -6.24
CA LYS A 199 9.55 -14.29 -7.24
C LYS A 199 11.04 -14.20 -7.52
N TRP A 200 11.61 -15.24 -8.11
CA TRP A 200 12.93 -15.19 -8.74
C TRP A 200 12.78 -14.79 -10.21
N GLU A 201 13.57 -13.83 -10.68
CA GLU A 201 13.59 -13.38 -12.08
C GLU A 201 15.00 -13.54 -12.67
N GLN A 202 15.10 -14.13 -13.85
CA GLN A 202 16.36 -14.34 -14.55
C GLN A 202 16.92 -13.00 -15.05
N VAL A 203 18.18 -12.74 -14.70
CA VAL A 203 18.89 -11.53 -15.09
C VAL A 203 20.00 -11.80 -16.10
N PHE A 204 20.47 -13.04 -16.16
CA PHE A 204 21.49 -13.48 -17.11
C PHE A 204 21.35 -14.97 -17.38
N SER A 205 21.64 -15.37 -18.62
CA SER A 205 21.74 -16.77 -19.01
C SER A 205 22.78 -16.96 -20.09
N CYS A 206 23.50 -18.08 -20.07
CA CYS A 206 24.35 -18.49 -21.17
C CYS A 206 24.33 -20.01 -21.35
N ASP A 207 24.63 -20.45 -22.56
CA ASP A 207 24.73 -21.84 -22.93
C ASP A 207 26.19 -22.18 -23.30
N ASN A 208 26.63 -23.38 -22.95
CA ASN A 208 27.94 -23.93 -23.30
C ASN A 208 27.79 -25.05 -24.33
N ASN A 209 27.20 -24.72 -25.49
CA ASN A 209 26.86 -25.71 -26.52
C ASN A 209 28.09 -26.35 -27.22
N ASP A 210 29.27 -25.73 -27.12
CA ASP A 210 30.49 -26.15 -27.83
C ASP A 210 31.61 -26.65 -26.89
N ASP A 211 31.37 -26.78 -25.58
CA ASP A 211 32.39 -27.05 -24.55
C ASP A 211 33.60 -26.09 -24.56
N LYS A 212 33.45 -24.93 -25.21
CA LYS A 212 34.49 -23.90 -25.35
C LYS A 212 34.59 -23.01 -24.13
N MET A 213 33.53 -22.94 -23.34
CA MET A 213 33.47 -22.11 -22.15
C MET A 213 34.05 -22.92 -20.99
N GLY A 214 35.00 -22.32 -20.26
CA GLY A 214 35.58 -22.94 -19.09
C GLY A 214 34.55 -23.14 -17.97
N ASN A 215 35.02 -23.56 -16.80
CA ASN A 215 34.14 -23.75 -15.63
C ASN A 215 33.66 -22.44 -15.01
N THR A 216 34.10 -21.29 -15.51
CA THR A 216 33.81 -19.98 -14.94
C THR A 216 32.88 -19.18 -15.84
N VAL A 217 31.81 -18.64 -15.26
CA VAL A 217 30.89 -17.71 -15.93
C VAL A 217 30.95 -16.35 -15.26
N SER A 218 31.27 -15.33 -16.06
CA SER A 218 31.20 -13.93 -15.65
C SER A 218 29.84 -13.36 -16.02
N VAL A 219 29.05 -13.02 -15.00
CA VAL A 219 27.78 -12.30 -15.13
C VAL A 219 28.06 -10.81 -15.08
N ASP A 220 27.66 -10.13 -16.16
CA ASP A 220 27.68 -8.67 -16.29
C ASP A 220 26.31 -8.23 -16.82
N ALA A 221 25.48 -7.65 -15.96
CA ALA A 221 24.14 -7.19 -16.31
C ALA A 221 23.81 -5.86 -15.63
N VAL A 222 23.17 -4.95 -16.35
CA VAL A 222 22.63 -3.70 -15.80
C VAL A 222 21.12 -3.85 -15.64
N LEU A 223 20.61 -3.55 -14.45
CA LEU A 223 19.22 -3.76 -14.07
C LEU A 223 18.65 -2.51 -13.42
N GLN A 224 17.40 -2.18 -13.76
CA GLN A 224 16.63 -1.17 -13.02
C GLN A 224 16.31 -1.70 -11.61
N LYS A 225 16.52 -0.87 -10.59
CA LYS A 225 16.20 -1.20 -9.18
C LYS A 225 14.71 -1.26 -8.96
N GLU A 226 13.99 -0.35 -9.60
CA GLU A 226 12.57 -0.16 -9.43
C GLU A 226 11.90 0.05 -10.79
N VAL A 227 10.74 -0.56 -10.99
CA VAL A 227 9.97 -0.45 -12.25
C VAL A 227 8.49 -0.34 -11.90
N VAL A 228 7.80 0.65 -12.46
CA VAL A 228 6.35 0.77 -12.33
C VAL A 228 5.73 0.39 -13.67
N VAL A 229 4.66 -0.40 -13.65
CA VAL A 229 3.95 -0.83 -14.86
C VAL A 229 2.45 -0.54 -14.69
N ILE A 230 1.87 0.11 -15.69
CA ILE A 230 0.44 0.41 -15.78
C ILE A 230 -0.06 -0.11 -17.13
N ALA A 231 -1.09 -0.96 -17.09
CA ALA A 231 -1.67 -1.60 -18.28
C ALA A 231 -0.64 -2.32 -19.17
N GLY A 232 0.39 -2.93 -18.56
CA GLY A 232 1.45 -3.64 -19.27
C GLY A 232 2.58 -2.77 -19.82
N TRP A 233 2.52 -1.45 -19.64
CA TRP A 233 3.52 -0.50 -20.11
C TRP A 233 4.28 0.12 -18.94
N GLU A 234 5.59 0.28 -19.10
CA GLU A 234 6.43 0.97 -18.11
C GLU A 234 5.90 2.39 -17.89
N ALA A 235 5.74 2.75 -16.63
CA ALA A 235 5.19 4.02 -16.19
C ALA A 235 6.30 4.86 -15.57
N MET A 236 6.32 6.14 -15.93
CA MET A 236 7.24 7.12 -15.36
C MET A 236 6.50 7.95 -14.32
N MET A 237 7.16 8.17 -13.17
CA MET A 237 6.69 9.14 -12.19
C MET A 237 6.85 10.55 -12.76
N ASP A 238 5.78 11.34 -12.71
CA ASP A 238 5.76 12.71 -13.19
C ASP A 238 6.23 13.67 -12.10
N ASN A 239 7.53 13.96 -12.10
CA ASN A 239 8.14 14.87 -11.13
C ASN A 239 7.63 16.32 -11.26
N ASN A 240 7.01 16.69 -12.39
CA ASN A 240 6.50 18.05 -12.64
C ASN A 240 5.05 18.23 -12.18
N LYS A 241 4.35 17.13 -11.88
CA LYS A 241 3.05 17.12 -11.19
C LYS A 241 3.18 16.84 -9.69
N MET A 242 4.38 17.06 -9.15
CA MET A 242 4.59 17.16 -7.72
C MET A 242 4.32 18.61 -7.31
N ASP A 243 3.10 19.09 -7.58
CA ASP A 243 2.71 20.41 -7.09
C ASP A 243 2.49 20.26 -5.59
N VAL A 244 3.02 21.19 -4.79
CA VAL A 244 3.03 21.11 -3.31
C VAL A 244 1.62 20.99 -2.71
N ALA A 245 0.59 21.24 -3.52
CA ALA A 245 -0.82 21.12 -3.18
C ALA A 245 -1.46 19.74 -3.44
N GLU A 246 -0.81 18.83 -4.18
CA GLU A 246 -1.34 17.49 -4.44
C GLU A 246 -0.51 16.43 -3.72
N SER A 247 -1.08 15.83 -2.67
CA SER A 247 -0.57 14.71 -1.86
C SER A 247 -0.38 13.39 -2.63
N PHE A 248 -0.30 13.42 -3.96
CA PHE A 248 -0.28 12.24 -4.84
C PHE A 248 0.95 12.21 -5.74
N ALA A 249 1.59 11.05 -5.81
CA ALA A 249 2.56 10.72 -6.85
C ALA A 249 1.83 10.22 -8.10
N TRP A 250 1.94 10.97 -9.19
CA TRP A 250 1.37 10.61 -10.49
C TRP A 250 2.33 9.74 -11.30
N PHE A 251 1.84 8.58 -11.72
CA PHE A 251 2.53 7.66 -12.63
C PHE A 251 1.83 7.67 -13.98
N ASN A 252 2.58 7.89 -15.06
CA ASN A 252 2.05 7.93 -16.42
C ASN A 252 2.68 6.83 -17.27
N SER A 253 1.87 6.02 -17.96
CA SER A 253 2.32 5.14 -19.04
C SER A 253 1.67 5.53 -20.36
N MET A 254 2.33 5.18 -21.46
CA MET A 254 1.83 5.40 -22.81
C MET A 254 2.00 4.11 -23.62
N ASN A 255 0.92 3.67 -24.26
CA ASN A 255 0.97 2.49 -25.11
C ASN A 255 1.48 2.83 -26.52
N ASN A 256 1.71 1.80 -27.34
CA ASN A 256 2.18 1.96 -28.72
C ASN A 256 1.22 2.76 -29.64
N VAL A 257 -0.04 2.94 -29.23
CA VAL A 257 -1.08 3.67 -29.99
C VAL A 257 -1.18 5.13 -29.51
N GLY A 258 -0.38 5.52 -28.51
CA GLY A 258 -0.36 6.87 -27.94
C GLY A 258 -1.42 7.12 -26.87
N GLU A 259 -2.18 6.10 -26.46
CA GLU A 259 -3.11 6.23 -25.35
C GLU A 259 -2.35 6.33 -24.04
N LYS A 260 -2.70 7.35 -23.24
CA LYS A 260 -2.08 7.64 -21.96
C LYS A 260 -2.91 7.04 -20.83
N ASN A 261 -2.25 6.27 -19.97
CA ASN A 261 -2.81 5.86 -18.68
C ASN A 261 -2.09 6.63 -17.58
N SER A 262 -2.84 7.09 -16.58
CA SER A 262 -2.25 7.73 -15.42
C SER A 262 -2.90 7.27 -14.13
N ILE A 263 -2.07 6.95 -13.13
CA ILE A 263 -2.51 6.53 -11.80
C ILE A 263 -1.83 7.45 -10.78
N GLY A 264 -2.62 8.09 -9.93
CA GLY A 264 -2.15 8.82 -8.77
C GLY A 264 -2.20 7.92 -7.54
N LEU A 265 -1.07 7.71 -6.88
CA LEU A 265 -1.04 7.11 -5.55
C LEU A 265 -0.74 8.19 -4.53
N SER A 266 -1.47 8.21 -3.42
CA SER A 266 -1.14 9.07 -2.29
C SER A 266 0.31 8.85 -1.82
N MET A 267 0.93 9.89 -1.27
CA MET A 267 2.31 9.81 -0.80
C MET A 267 2.43 8.81 0.36
N GLU A 268 1.40 8.68 1.19
CA GLU A 268 1.31 7.72 2.28
C GLU A 268 1.49 6.29 1.78
N ILE A 269 0.83 5.93 0.66
CA ILE A 269 0.99 4.61 0.03
C ILE A 269 2.41 4.44 -0.50
N VAL A 270 2.94 5.44 -1.22
CA VAL A 270 4.26 5.35 -1.86
C VAL A 270 5.38 5.24 -0.81
N GLU A 271 5.33 6.07 0.23
CA GLU A 271 6.27 6.03 1.34
C GLU A 271 6.17 4.71 2.11
N ARG A 272 4.94 4.22 2.36
CA ARG A 272 4.73 2.92 3.02
C ARG A 272 5.33 1.78 2.21
N MET A 273 5.19 1.78 0.87
CA MET A 273 5.81 0.80 -0.02
C MET A 273 7.34 0.83 0.08
N LYS A 274 7.94 2.02 0.02
CA LYS A 274 9.40 2.19 0.11
C LYS A 274 9.94 1.73 1.47
N TRP A 275 9.31 2.17 2.55
CA TRP A 275 9.68 1.77 3.91
C TRP A 275 9.60 0.25 4.11
N GLU A 276 8.59 -0.40 3.53
CA GLU A 276 8.41 -1.86 3.57
C GLU A 276 9.55 -2.63 2.87
N LYS A 277 10.24 -2.00 1.93
CA LYS A 277 11.42 -2.56 1.25
C LYS A 277 12.70 -2.23 2.01
N GLU A 278 12.85 -1.00 2.45
CA GLU A 278 14.03 -0.54 3.20
C GLU A 278 14.21 -1.31 4.50
N ARG A 279 13.11 -1.62 5.22
CA ARG A 279 13.16 -2.38 6.48
C ARG A 279 13.71 -3.81 6.33
N VAL A 280 13.68 -4.37 5.12
CA VAL A 280 14.25 -5.71 4.81
C VAL A 280 15.59 -5.63 4.07
N GLY A 281 16.26 -4.48 4.12
CA GLY A 281 17.59 -4.29 3.56
C GLY A 281 17.61 -3.96 2.07
N TRP A 282 16.48 -3.58 1.46
CA TRP A 282 16.50 -3.00 0.13
C TRP A 282 17.05 -1.57 0.19
N LEU A 283 18.10 -1.28 -0.57
CA LEU A 283 18.76 0.02 -0.53
C LEU A 283 18.21 0.93 -1.64
N GLY A 284 17.29 1.82 -1.24
CA GLY A 284 16.85 2.95 -2.05
C GLY A 284 18.00 3.93 -2.23
N GLY A 285 18.36 4.22 -3.47
CA GLY A 285 19.43 5.16 -3.80
C GLY A 285 19.02 6.02 -5.00
N LYS A 286 19.73 7.13 -5.21
CA LYS A 286 19.48 8.05 -6.35
C LYS A 286 19.70 7.36 -7.70
N GLU A 287 20.58 6.38 -7.75
CA GLU A 287 20.83 5.58 -8.94
C GLU A 287 19.65 4.64 -9.19
N LYS A 288 18.97 4.82 -10.33
CA LYS A 288 17.84 4.00 -10.77
C LYS A 288 18.24 2.61 -11.23
N GLU A 289 19.51 2.42 -11.57
CA GLU A 289 20.05 1.16 -12.06
C GLU A 289 21.15 0.65 -11.13
N PHE A 290 21.43 -0.65 -11.22
CA PHE A 290 22.57 -1.28 -10.60
C PHE A 290 23.20 -2.27 -11.56
N ARG A 291 24.51 -2.46 -11.43
CA ARG A 291 25.26 -3.42 -12.22
C ARG A 291 25.56 -4.66 -11.39
N VAL A 292 25.14 -5.82 -11.89
CA VAL A 292 25.51 -7.13 -11.37
C VAL A 292 26.83 -7.53 -12.02
N ASN A 293 27.89 -7.56 -11.21
CA ASN A 293 29.17 -8.15 -11.57
C ASN A 293 29.39 -9.34 -10.65
N LYS A 294 29.24 -10.55 -11.17
CA LYS A 294 29.40 -11.79 -10.41
C LYS A 294 30.19 -12.79 -11.23
N VAL A 295 31.11 -13.50 -10.61
CA VAL A 295 31.80 -14.63 -11.22
C VAL A 295 31.33 -15.87 -10.47
N ASP A 296 30.75 -16.83 -11.20
CA ASP A 296 30.37 -18.13 -10.66
C ASP A 296 31.22 -19.22 -11.30
N GLU A 297 31.58 -20.23 -10.51
CA GLU A 297 32.35 -21.39 -10.94
C GLU A 297 31.50 -22.65 -10.84
N PHE A 298 31.58 -23.49 -11.87
CA PHE A 298 30.92 -24.79 -11.92
C PHE A 298 31.76 -25.82 -11.17
N GLU A 299 31.21 -26.33 -10.07
CA GLU A 299 31.87 -27.33 -9.20
C GLU A 299 31.53 -28.79 -9.59
N GLY A 300 30.77 -29.01 -10.66
CA GLY A 300 30.33 -30.34 -11.08
C GLY A 300 31.49 -31.20 -11.62
N SER A 301 31.55 -32.46 -11.16
CA SER A 301 32.72 -33.31 -11.37
C SER A 301 32.74 -34.05 -12.71
N ASN A 302 31.58 -34.31 -13.33
CA ASN A 302 31.47 -35.11 -14.57
C ASN A 302 30.47 -34.48 -15.55
N ASN A 303 30.88 -34.37 -16.82
CA ASN A 303 30.11 -33.94 -18.01
C ASN A 303 30.01 -32.43 -18.31
N GLY A 304 30.75 -31.58 -17.60
CA GLY A 304 30.66 -30.13 -17.81
C GLY A 304 29.27 -29.57 -17.52
N TRP A 305 29.04 -28.32 -17.88
CA TRP A 305 27.73 -27.67 -17.81
C TRP A 305 27.28 -27.30 -19.22
N LYS A 306 25.97 -27.33 -19.47
CA LYS A 306 25.33 -26.94 -20.72
C LYS A 306 24.64 -25.60 -20.63
N LYS A 307 24.03 -25.28 -19.48
CA LYS A 307 23.33 -24.01 -19.28
C LYS A 307 23.63 -23.42 -17.93
N PHE A 308 23.68 -22.09 -17.91
CA PHE A 308 23.80 -21.29 -16.71
C PHE A 308 22.70 -20.24 -16.67
N GLY A 309 22.15 -20.00 -15.48
CA GLY A 309 21.15 -18.97 -15.24
C GLY A 309 21.41 -18.27 -13.92
N CYS A 310 21.46 -16.94 -13.94
CA CYS A 310 21.53 -16.09 -12.77
C CYS A 310 20.18 -15.40 -12.55
N TYR A 311 19.70 -15.41 -11.31
CA TYR A 311 18.39 -14.94 -10.92
C TYR A 311 18.49 -13.95 -9.76
N VAL A 312 17.63 -12.94 -9.74
CA VAL A 312 17.50 -11.97 -8.64
C VAL A 312 16.15 -12.16 -7.95
N LEU A 313 16.10 -11.95 -6.63
CA LEU A 313 14.82 -11.87 -5.93
C LEU A 313 14.12 -10.57 -6.33
N VAL A 314 12.86 -10.69 -6.73
CA VAL A 314 12.00 -9.57 -7.09
C VAL A 314 10.81 -9.56 -6.14
N GLU A 315 10.48 -8.38 -5.62
CA GLU A 315 9.25 -8.17 -4.88
C GLU A 315 8.38 -7.14 -5.59
N THR A 316 7.10 -7.46 -5.77
CA THR A 316 6.16 -6.63 -6.52
C THR A 316 4.97 -6.27 -5.65
N PHE A 317 4.68 -4.98 -5.53
CA PHE A 317 3.37 -4.53 -5.07
C PHE A 317 2.40 -4.56 -6.25
N VAL A 318 1.30 -5.27 -6.12
CA VAL A 318 0.25 -5.35 -7.15
C VAL A 318 -1.03 -4.76 -6.60
N LEU A 319 -1.44 -3.64 -7.20
CA LEU A 319 -2.68 -2.95 -6.89
C LEU A 319 -3.78 -3.42 -7.84
N LYS A 320 -4.86 -3.99 -7.28
CA LYS A 320 -5.99 -4.57 -8.02
C LYS A 320 -7.29 -3.92 -7.63
N ARG A 321 -8.21 -3.78 -8.59
CA ARG A 321 -9.62 -3.52 -8.30
C ARG A 321 -10.26 -4.78 -7.71
N LEU A 322 -11.43 -4.65 -7.09
CA LEU A 322 -12.15 -5.81 -6.53
C LEU A 322 -12.63 -6.80 -7.59
N ASP A 323 -12.75 -6.39 -8.86
CA ASP A 323 -13.01 -7.28 -9.99
C ASP A 323 -11.77 -8.10 -10.43
N GLY A 324 -10.63 -7.94 -9.75
CA GLY A 324 -9.36 -8.62 -10.03
C GLY A 324 -8.50 -7.95 -11.09
N SER A 325 -8.97 -6.88 -11.75
CA SER A 325 -8.18 -6.16 -12.75
C SER A 325 -7.02 -5.39 -12.12
N ILE A 326 -5.84 -5.49 -12.72
CA ILE A 326 -4.63 -4.83 -12.25
C ILE A 326 -4.67 -3.34 -12.65
N VAL A 327 -4.40 -2.49 -11.68
CA VAL A 327 -4.31 -1.03 -11.84
C VAL A 327 -2.86 -0.63 -12.06
N LEU A 328 -1.97 -1.09 -11.18
CA LEU A 328 -0.56 -0.74 -11.15
C LEU A 328 0.25 -1.87 -10.53
N THR A 329 1.44 -2.13 -11.05
CA THR A 329 2.45 -2.95 -10.37
C THR A 329 3.71 -2.14 -10.13
N TYR A 330 4.24 -2.21 -8.91
CA TYR A 330 5.49 -1.57 -8.53
C TYR A 330 6.51 -2.64 -8.13
N VAL A 331 7.50 -2.83 -8.98
CA VAL A 331 8.51 -3.89 -8.92
C VAL A 331 9.78 -3.36 -8.24
N PHE A 332 10.32 -4.14 -7.30
CA PHE A 332 11.58 -3.87 -6.60
C PHE A 332 12.53 -5.06 -6.77
N LYS A 333 13.70 -4.83 -7.36
CA LYS A 333 14.74 -5.86 -7.54
C LYS A 333 15.74 -5.82 -6.39
N HIS A 334 15.92 -6.95 -5.70
CA HIS A 334 16.84 -7.10 -4.57
C HIS A 334 18.22 -7.53 -5.05
N TYR A 335 19.02 -6.57 -5.49
CA TYR A 335 20.33 -6.82 -6.11
C TYR A 335 21.33 -7.62 -5.26
N HIS A 336 21.21 -7.56 -3.93
CA HIS A 336 22.05 -8.31 -3.01
C HIS A 336 21.60 -9.79 -2.86
N GLN A 337 20.46 -10.15 -3.46
CA GLN A 337 19.87 -11.48 -3.40
C GLN A 337 19.91 -12.14 -4.78
N LEU A 338 21.08 -12.64 -5.13
CA LEU A 338 21.31 -13.38 -6.37
C LEU A 338 21.41 -14.88 -6.10
N ARG A 339 20.91 -15.68 -7.03
CA ARG A 339 21.09 -17.14 -7.04
C ARG A 339 21.41 -17.62 -8.45
N SER A 340 22.21 -18.67 -8.53
CA SER A 340 22.63 -19.26 -9.81
C SER A 340 22.16 -20.70 -9.92
N LYS A 341 21.91 -21.14 -11.14
CA LYS A 341 21.62 -22.53 -11.51
C LYS A 341 22.54 -22.95 -12.63
N TRP A 342 22.89 -24.23 -12.60
CA TRP A 342 23.66 -24.92 -13.63
C TRP A 342 22.86 -26.15 -14.07
N GLU A 343 22.88 -26.45 -15.36
CA GLU A 343 22.36 -27.69 -15.96
C GLU A 343 23.46 -28.42 -16.70
#